data_AF-A0A9W6R6H5-F1
#
_entry.id   AF-A0A9W6R6H5-F1
#
_cell.length_a   1.000
_cell.length_b   1.000
_cell.length_c   1.000
_cell.angle_alpha   90.00
_cell.angle_beta   90.00
_cell.angle_gamma   90.00
#
_symmetry.space_group_name_H-M   'P 1'
#
loop_
_entity.id
_entity.type
_entity.pdbx_description
1 polymer ?
#
loop_
_entity_poly.entity_id
_entity_poly.type
_entity_poly.pdbx_seq_one_letter_code
_entity_poly.pdbx_strand_id
1 'polypeptide(L)'
;MVVPAPRWESLRGCERTMTAEAEKRAKPDRLFVSWQTSIGDGFDHAITDEEFTVGHRRQRGEFEAVCGAVICLADSHSPPGPSCPRCSALVLGPAIVHRVDLGRRAYRHRRPGLLRRLFGHATVRNAG
;
A
#
# COMPACT_ATOMS: atom_id res chain seq x y z
N MET A 1 -27.47 -57.36 36.67
CA MET A 1 -27.34 -56.75 35.33
C MET A 1 -26.38 -55.58 35.46
N VAL A 2 -25.17 -55.71 34.93
CA VAL A 2 -24.15 -54.65 34.94
C VAL A 2 -24.09 -54.09 33.52
N VAL A 3 -24.42 -52.81 33.37
CA VAL A 3 -24.26 -52.07 32.10
C VAL A 3 -22.83 -51.51 32.09
N PRO A 4 -22.02 -51.73 31.04
CA PRO A 4 -20.70 -51.12 30.99
C PRO A 4 -20.80 -49.63 30.67
N ALA A 5 -19.96 -48.84 31.32
CA ALA A 5 -19.84 -47.40 31.09
C ALA A 5 -19.33 -47.06 29.67
N PRO A 6 -19.76 -45.93 29.08
CA PRO A 6 -19.30 -45.52 27.75
C PRO A 6 -17.82 -45.10 27.75
N ARG A 7 -17.11 -45.58 26.72
CA ARG A 7 -15.66 -45.54 26.41
C ARG A 7 -15.09 -44.13 26.13
N TRP A 8 -15.58 -43.05 26.74
CA TRP A 8 -15.12 -41.69 26.41
C TRP A 8 -13.94 -41.20 27.29
N GLU A 9 -13.44 -42.03 28.20
CA GLU A 9 -12.44 -41.64 29.21
C GLU A 9 -10.97 -41.67 28.73
N SER A 10 -10.71 -41.33 27.46
CA SER A 10 -9.35 -41.37 26.89
C SER A 10 -8.96 -40.15 26.05
N LEU A 11 -9.59 -38.99 26.27
CA LEU A 11 -9.23 -37.75 25.55
C LEU A 11 -8.94 -36.55 26.46
N ARG A 12 -8.58 -36.75 27.73
CA ARG A 12 -8.11 -35.67 28.63
C ARG A 12 -6.63 -35.28 28.38
N GLY A 13 -6.23 -35.17 27.11
CA GLY A 13 -4.85 -34.85 26.72
C GLY A 13 -4.67 -33.81 25.62
N CYS A 14 -5.72 -33.47 24.87
CA CYS A 14 -5.59 -32.66 23.63
C CYS A 14 -6.14 -31.22 23.71
N GLU A 15 -6.81 -30.85 24.80
CA GLU A 15 -7.58 -29.58 24.82
C GLU A 15 -6.80 -28.37 25.33
N ARG A 16 -5.60 -28.54 25.91
CA ARG A 16 -4.85 -27.43 26.53
C ARG A 16 -3.73 -26.83 25.70
N THR A 17 -3.35 -27.45 24.58
CA THR A 17 -2.27 -26.95 23.70
C THR A 17 -2.76 -26.13 22.51
N MET A 18 -4.07 -26.11 22.21
CA MET A 18 -4.60 -25.44 21.02
C MET A 18 -4.90 -23.94 21.18
N THR A 19 -4.94 -23.39 22.40
CA THR A 19 -5.27 -21.97 22.61
C THR A 19 -4.04 -21.05 22.48
N ALA A 20 -2.88 -21.47 22.97
CA ALA A 20 -1.66 -20.64 22.96
C ALA A 20 -1.01 -20.52 21.55
N GLU A 21 -1.12 -21.55 20.69
CA GLU A 21 -0.60 -21.47 19.31
C GLU A 21 -1.52 -20.67 18.37
N ALA A 22 -2.83 -20.68 18.62
CA ALA A 22 -3.80 -19.86 17.89
C ALA A 22 -3.61 -18.36 18.22
N GLU A 23 -3.34 -18.02 19.49
CA GLU A 23 -3.02 -16.65 19.91
C GLU A 23 -1.70 -16.15 19.32
N LYS A 24 -0.70 -17.02 19.13
CA LYS A 24 0.63 -16.64 18.62
C LYS A 24 0.66 -16.32 17.13
N ARG A 25 -0.39 -16.66 16.37
CA ARG A 25 -0.49 -16.45 14.92
C ARG A 25 -1.60 -15.46 14.51
N ALA A 26 -2.12 -14.66 15.43
CA ALA A 26 -2.82 -13.44 15.06
C ALA A 26 -1.79 -12.33 14.75
N LYS A 27 -1.04 -12.49 13.64
CA LYS A 27 -0.40 -11.31 13.03
C LYS A 27 -1.57 -10.40 12.61
N PRO A 28 -1.55 -9.08 12.92
CA PRO A 28 -2.57 -8.20 12.39
C PRO A 28 -2.59 -8.40 10.88
N ASP A 29 -3.77 -8.70 10.35
CA ASP A 29 -3.98 -8.91 8.92
C ASP A 29 -3.48 -7.66 8.22
N ARG A 30 -2.31 -7.75 7.56
CA ARG A 30 -1.65 -6.57 7.03
C ARG A 30 -2.39 -6.22 5.75
N LEU A 31 -3.08 -5.09 5.76
CA LEU A 31 -3.67 -4.54 4.54
C LEU A 31 -2.55 -4.09 3.60
N PHE A 32 -2.36 -4.82 2.51
CA PHE A 32 -1.47 -4.42 1.43
C PHE A 32 -2.23 -3.52 0.46
N VAL A 33 -1.63 -2.38 0.14
CA VAL A 33 -2.21 -1.41 -0.78
C VAL A 33 -1.19 -0.96 -1.82
N SER A 34 -1.66 -0.79 -3.05
CA SER A 34 -0.95 -0.11 -4.13
C SER A 34 -1.50 1.31 -4.28
N TRP A 35 -0.64 2.27 -4.63
CA TRP A 35 -1.03 3.66 -4.86
C TRP A 35 -1.06 3.93 -6.36
N GLN A 36 -2.23 4.31 -6.89
CA GLN A 36 -2.42 4.52 -8.32
C GLN A 36 -3.06 5.88 -8.61
N THR A 37 -2.55 6.59 -9.62
CA THR A 37 -3.08 7.89 -10.04
C THR A 37 -4.39 7.72 -10.80
N SER A 38 -5.41 8.46 -10.39
CA SER A 38 -6.70 8.52 -11.07
C SER A 38 -6.69 9.54 -12.22
N ILE A 39 -7.24 9.17 -13.37
CA ILE A 39 -7.42 10.10 -14.52
C ILE A 39 -8.42 11.20 -14.18
N GLY A 40 -9.43 10.90 -13.35
CA GLY A 40 -10.56 11.79 -13.12
C GLY A 40 -10.23 12.99 -12.23
N ASP A 41 -9.43 12.78 -11.19
CA ASP A 41 -9.09 13.81 -10.19
C ASP A 41 -7.58 14.08 -10.06
N GLY A 42 -6.74 13.27 -10.72
CA GLY A 42 -5.28 13.41 -10.69
C GLY A 42 -4.64 13.02 -9.36
N PHE A 43 -5.38 12.46 -8.40
CA PHE A 43 -4.83 12.03 -7.12
C PHE A 43 -4.38 10.57 -7.17
N ASP A 44 -3.34 10.26 -6.41
CA ASP A 44 -2.94 8.89 -6.08
C ASP A 44 -3.88 8.34 -5.01
N HIS A 45 -4.68 7.35 -5.37
CA HIS A 45 -5.54 6.63 -4.44
C HIS A 45 -4.93 5.28 -4.05
N ALA A 46 -5.14 4.89 -2.80
CA ALA A 46 -4.75 3.57 -2.32
C ALA A 46 -5.83 2.55 -2.71
N ILE A 47 -5.42 1.45 -3.34
CA ILE A 47 -6.27 0.32 -3.76
C ILE A 47 -5.71 -0.93 -3.08
N THR A 48 -6.58 -1.75 -2.51
CA THR A 48 -6.15 -3.02 -1.89
C THR A 48 -5.78 -4.04 -2.96
N ASP A 49 -4.90 -4.98 -2.65
CA ASP A 49 -4.51 -6.03 -3.60
C ASP A 49 -5.71 -6.90 -4.02
N GLU A 50 -6.67 -7.10 -3.11
CA GLU A 50 -7.93 -7.79 -3.39
C GLU A 50 -8.77 -7.03 -4.43
N GLU A 51 -8.95 -5.73 -4.24
CA GLU A 51 -9.76 -4.93 -5.15
C GLU A 51 -9.06 -4.75 -6.50
N PHE A 52 -7.73 -4.66 -6.51
CA PHE A 52 -6.96 -4.67 -7.75
C PHE A 52 -7.21 -5.95 -8.54
N THR A 53 -7.26 -7.10 -7.86
CA THR A 53 -7.54 -8.40 -8.47
C THR A 53 -8.99 -8.48 -8.97
N VAL A 54 -9.95 -7.98 -8.19
CA VAL A 54 -11.37 -7.94 -8.57
C VAL A 54 -11.59 -7.05 -9.78
N GLY A 55 -11.07 -5.82 -9.77
CA GLY A 55 -11.15 -4.87 -10.89
C GLY A 55 -10.53 -5.43 -12.17
N HIS A 56 -9.38 -6.10 -12.07
CA HIS A 56 -8.76 -6.76 -13.20
C HIS A 56 -9.65 -7.86 -13.80
N ARG A 57 -10.27 -8.70 -12.96
CA ARG A 57 -11.21 -9.75 -13.43
C ARG A 57 -12.47 -9.19 -14.07
N ARG A 58 -12.96 -8.04 -13.59
CA ARG A 58 -14.14 -7.37 -14.15
C ARG A 58 -13.86 -6.75 -15.54
N GLN A 59 -12.59 -6.49 -15.87
CA GLN A 59 -12.15 -5.91 -17.14
C GLN A 59 -12.83 -4.57 -17.50
N ARG A 60 -13.26 -3.81 -16.48
CA ARG A 60 -13.92 -2.50 -16.68
C ARG A 60 -12.96 -1.31 -16.66
N GLY A 61 -11.71 -1.53 -16.23
CA GLY A 61 -10.73 -0.44 -16.02
C GLY A 61 -11.04 0.45 -14.82
N GLU A 62 -12.00 0.04 -13.98
CA GLU A 62 -12.45 0.74 -12.79
C GLU A 62 -12.02 -0.02 -11.54
N PHE A 63 -11.55 0.70 -10.53
CA PHE A 63 -11.05 0.14 -9.28
C PHE A 63 -11.58 0.95 -8.11
N GLU A 64 -12.06 0.28 -7.06
CA GLU A 64 -12.48 0.95 -5.83
C GLU A 64 -11.27 1.23 -4.93
N ALA A 65 -11.07 2.50 -4.59
CA ALA A 65 -10.06 2.93 -3.66
C ALA A 65 -10.52 2.74 -2.21
N VAL A 66 -9.57 2.69 -1.27
CA VAL A 66 -9.83 2.62 0.18
C VAL A 66 -10.70 3.79 0.68
N CYS A 67 -10.68 4.95 0.00
CA CYS A 67 -11.55 6.07 0.34
C CYS A 67 -13.01 5.92 -0.12
N GLY A 68 -13.34 4.85 -0.87
CA GLY A 68 -14.63 4.56 -1.49
C GLY A 68 -14.82 5.16 -2.89
N ALA A 69 -13.81 5.83 -3.45
CA ALA A 69 -13.89 6.35 -4.81
C ALA A 69 -13.65 5.23 -5.83
N VAL A 70 -14.50 5.14 -6.85
CA VAL A 70 -14.24 4.29 -8.02
C VAL A 70 -13.45 5.11 -9.03
N ILE A 71 -12.26 4.64 -9.41
CA ILE A 71 -11.31 5.38 -10.25
C ILE A 71 -10.88 4.59 -11.48
N CYS A 72 -10.58 5.33 -12.56
CA CYS A 72 -9.85 4.82 -13.71
C CYS A 72 -8.38 5.20 -13.57
N LEU A 73 -7.49 4.23 -13.78
CA LEU A 73 -6.05 4.43 -13.60
C LEU A 73 -5.46 5.19 -14.78
N ALA A 74 -4.57 6.15 -14.47
CA ALA A 74 -3.72 6.77 -15.46
C ALA A 74 -2.78 5.74 -16.09
N ASP A 75 -2.25 6.05 -17.28
CA ASP A 75 -1.24 5.21 -17.90
C ASP A 75 0.03 5.14 -17.04
N SER A 76 0.79 4.05 -17.16
CA SER A 76 1.98 3.83 -16.34
C SER A 76 3.14 4.80 -16.65
N HIS A 77 3.07 5.58 -17.72
CA HIS A 77 4.06 6.61 -18.05
C HIS A 77 3.65 8.00 -17.56
N SER A 78 2.40 8.19 -17.15
CA SER A 78 1.95 9.41 -16.51
C SER A 78 2.69 9.62 -15.19
N PRO A 79 3.04 10.88 -14.86
CA PRO A 79 3.65 11.17 -13.58
C PRO A 79 2.67 10.86 -12.44
N PRO A 80 3.16 10.40 -11.28
CA PRO A 80 2.31 10.15 -10.13
C PRO A 80 1.68 11.46 -9.63
N GLY A 81 0.44 11.36 -9.15
CA GLY A 81 -0.32 12.44 -8.55
C GLY A 81 0.05 12.70 -7.08
N PRO A 82 -0.47 13.78 -6.48
CA PRO A 82 -0.46 13.92 -5.03
C PRO A 82 -1.31 12.82 -4.38
N SER A 83 -0.93 12.37 -3.18
CA SER A 83 -1.71 11.37 -2.42
C SER A 83 -3.09 11.91 -2.04
N CYS A 84 -4.13 11.11 -2.27
CA CYS A 84 -5.49 11.42 -1.81
C CYS A 84 -5.48 11.55 -0.26
N PRO A 85 -5.96 12.67 0.31
CA PRO A 85 -5.93 12.89 1.75
C PRO A 85 -6.73 11.83 2.53
N ARG A 86 -7.86 11.39 1.98
CA ARG A 86 -8.72 10.35 2.60
C ARG A 86 -8.03 8.99 2.62
N CYS A 87 -7.45 8.58 1.49
CA CYS A 87 -6.67 7.34 1.41
C CYS A 87 -5.47 7.37 2.38
N SER A 88 -4.78 8.51 2.45
CA SER A 88 -3.62 8.68 3.34
C SER A 88 -4.02 8.56 4.82
N ALA A 89 -5.11 9.20 5.23
CA ALA A 89 -5.61 9.11 6.60
C ALA A 89 -5.99 7.68 7.00
N LEU A 90 -6.63 6.94 6.09
CA LEU A 90 -7.09 5.57 6.33
C LEU A 90 -5.94 4.54 6.35
N VAL A 91 -4.96 4.68 5.45
CA VAL A 91 -3.84 3.73 5.33
C VAL A 91 -2.76 3.96 6.38
N LEU A 92 -2.45 5.23 6.68
CA LEU A 92 -1.35 5.56 7.59
C LEU A 92 -1.80 5.65 9.05
N GLY A 93 -3.09 5.89 9.28
CA GLY A 93 -3.61 6.19 10.61
C GLY A 93 -3.02 7.46 11.23
N PRO A 94 -3.52 7.93 12.38
CA PRO A 94 -3.14 9.21 12.98
C PRO A 94 -1.64 9.36 13.29
N ALA A 95 -0.91 8.26 13.49
CA ALA A 95 0.48 8.27 13.94
C ALA A 95 1.52 8.34 12.82
N ILE A 96 1.17 8.00 11.56
CA ILE A 96 2.16 7.85 10.47
C ILE A 96 2.02 8.96 9.41
N VAL A 97 0.91 9.72 9.39
CA VAL A 97 0.66 10.80 8.41
C VAL A 97 1.78 11.85 8.41
N HIS A 98 2.33 12.18 9.59
CA HIS A 98 3.44 13.13 9.72
C HIS A 98 4.76 12.67 9.06
N ARG A 99 4.94 11.37 8.81
CA ARG A 99 6.20 10.83 8.27
C ARG A 99 6.17 10.63 6.75
N VAL A 100 5.01 10.36 6.17
CA VAL A 100 4.89 10.06 4.73
C VAL A 100 4.81 11.33 3.88
N ASP A 101 4.21 12.40 4.41
CA ASP A 101 4.14 13.71 3.74
C ASP A 101 5.52 14.34 3.51
N LEU A 102 6.55 13.94 4.27
CA LEU A 102 7.91 14.48 4.14
C LEU A 102 8.85 13.58 3.32
N GLY A 103 8.43 12.34 3.01
CA GLY A 103 9.25 11.33 2.33
C GLY A 103 9.01 11.23 0.82
N ARG A 104 7.80 11.53 0.33
CA ARG A 104 7.51 11.73 -1.09
C ARG A 104 7.98 13.12 -1.49
N ARG A 105 9.30 13.37 -1.46
CA ARG A 105 9.91 14.49 -2.19
C ARG A 105 9.26 14.48 -3.56
N ALA A 106 8.54 15.57 -3.86
CA ALA A 106 8.04 15.86 -5.19
C ALA A 106 9.02 15.28 -6.20
N TYR A 107 8.55 14.38 -7.07
CA TYR A 107 9.33 13.86 -8.17
C TYR A 107 9.63 15.03 -9.11
N ARG A 108 10.53 15.90 -8.65
CA ARG A 108 11.08 17.03 -9.37
C ARG A 108 12.12 16.39 -10.25
N HIS A 109 11.66 15.75 -11.33
CA HIS A 109 12.48 15.60 -12.51
C HIS A 109 12.64 16.99 -13.17
N ARG A 110 13.12 17.98 -12.41
CA ARG A 110 13.68 19.18 -13.02
C ARG A 110 14.90 18.68 -13.77
N ARG A 111 14.77 18.53 -15.09
CA ARG A 111 15.91 18.61 -16.01
C ARG A 111 16.77 19.76 -15.50
N PRO A 112 18.09 19.59 -15.28
CA PRO A 112 18.93 20.73 -14.99
C PRO A 112 18.67 21.75 -16.10
N GLY A 113 18.18 22.94 -15.72
CA GLY A 113 17.78 23.96 -16.68
C GLY A 113 18.93 24.19 -17.66
N LEU A 114 18.62 24.39 -18.93
CA LEU A 114 19.59 24.51 -20.03
C LEU A 114 20.79 25.40 -19.66
N LEU A 115 20.54 26.46 -18.87
CA LEU A 115 21.53 27.42 -18.39
C LEU A 115 22.66 26.75 -17.56
N ARG A 116 22.36 25.74 -16.73
CA ARG A 116 23.40 25.06 -15.92
C ARG A 116 24.31 24.16 -16.76
N ARG A 117 23.86 23.71 -17.94
CA ARG A 117 24.70 22.99 -18.92
C ARG A 117 25.61 23.92 -19.70
N LEU A 118 25.15 25.13 -20.02
CA LEU A 118 25.93 26.10 -20.78
C LEU A 118 26.98 26.83 -19.93
N PHE A 119 26.66 27.13 -18.67
CA PHE A 119 27.58 27.86 -17.78
C PHE A 119 28.42 26.97 -16.85
N GLY A 120 28.19 25.65 -16.85
CA GLY A 120 28.96 24.69 -16.03
C GLY A 120 30.37 24.39 -16.55
N HIS A 121 30.69 24.77 -17.79
CA HIS A 121 31.99 24.53 -18.42
C HIS A 121 32.95 25.74 -18.37
N ALA A 122 32.60 26.81 -17.66
CA ALA A 122 33.35 28.07 -17.68
C ALA A 122 34.28 28.27 -16.48
N THR A 123 35.03 27.25 -16.03
CA THR A 123 36.16 27.45 -15.10
C THR A 123 37.25 26.38 -15.25
N VAL A 124 37.93 26.34 -16.40
CA VAL A 124 39.35 25.95 -16.46
C VAL A 124 40.02 26.84 -17.51
N ARG A 125 40.48 28.02 -17.09
CA ARG A 125 41.56 28.75 -17.77
C ARG A 125 42.81 28.49 -16.94
N ASN A 126 43.66 27.56 -17.37
CA ASN A 126 45.01 27.47 -16.85
C ASN A 126 45.84 28.61 -17.48
N ALA A 127 46.35 29.47 -16.62
CA ALA A 127 47.48 30.33 -16.91
C ALA A 127 48.75 29.48 -16.81
N GLY A 128 49.62 29.59 -17.81
CA GLY A 128 50.94 28.99 -17.90
C GLY A 128 51.66 29.59 -19.09
#